data_AF-A0A0T6BI75-F1
#
_entry.id   AF-A0A0T6BI75-F1
#
_cell.length_a   1.000
_cell.length_b   1.000
_cell.length_c   1.000
_cell.angle_alpha   90.00
_cell.angle_beta   90.00
_cell.angle_gamma   90.00
#
_symmetry.space_group_name_H-M   'P 1'
#
loop_
_entity.id
_entity.type
_entity.pdbx_description
1 polymer ?
#
loop_
_entity_poly.entity_id
_entity_poly.type
_entity_poly.pdbx_seq_one_letter_code
_entity_poly.pdbx_strand_id
1 'polypeptide(L)'
;MNVKNADIVIDTGSSAEVLKAAIDALNQIGAIGSIIHKRNKQKIEYVTVVEGRKGTLAITTGFASGYTGTGTTEFQKFLKHVGVDQKEIDSLTTDTDNEKVLRFTIK
;
A
#
# COMPACT_ATOMS: atom_id res chain seq x y z
N MET A 1 -8.57 -11.18 -0.75
CA MET A 1 -7.14 -10.98 -0.43
C MET A 1 -6.92 -11.52 0.95
N ASN A 2 -6.05 -12.51 1.09
CA ASN A 2 -5.88 -13.22 2.35
C ASN A 2 -4.63 -12.71 3.05
N VAL A 3 -4.76 -11.63 3.83
CA VAL A 3 -3.68 -11.06 4.67
C VAL A 3 -3.03 -12.14 5.55
N LYS A 4 -3.81 -13.16 5.93
CA LYS A 4 -3.38 -14.31 6.74
C LYS A 4 -2.25 -15.17 6.14
N ASN A 5 -2.00 -15.04 4.83
CA ASN A 5 -0.96 -15.80 4.14
C ASN A 5 0.23 -14.93 3.71
N ALA A 6 0.29 -13.67 4.13
CA ALA A 6 1.46 -12.83 3.83
C ALA A 6 2.64 -13.23 4.72
N ASP A 7 3.85 -13.25 4.16
CA ASP A 7 5.07 -13.57 4.88
C ASP A 7 5.42 -12.50 5.92
N ILE A 8 5.07 -11.25 5.62
CA ILE A 8 5.25 -10.09 6.51
C ILE A 8 3.93 -9.35 6.62
N VAL A 9 3.54 -9.03 7.86
CA VAL A 9 2.33 -8.26 8.16
C VAL A 9 2.68 -7.03 8.98
N ILE A 10 2.25 -5.86 8.52
CA ILE A 10 2.32 -4.58 9.25
C ILE A 10 0.89 -4.15 9.56
N ASP A 11 0.49 -4.27 10.82
CA ASP A 11 -0.88 -4.04 11.28
C ASP A 11 -1.02 -2.95 12.35
N THR A 12 0.09 -2.40 12.83
CA THR A 12 0.13 -1.29 13.79
C THR A 12 1.16 -0.22 13.40
N GLY A 13 1.07 0.94 14.05
CA GLY A 13 1.98 2.07 13.87
C GLY A 13 1.37 3.28 13.17
N SER A 14 2.04 4.42 13.30
CA SER A 14 1.71 5.66 12.58
C SER A 14 2.04 5.52 11.09
N SER A 15 1.46 6.39 10.25
CA SER A 15 1.72 6.38 8.80
C SER A 15 3.21 6.45 8.44
N ALA A 16 4.01 7.23 9.19
CA ALA A 16 5.44 7.37 8.95
C ALA A 16 6.23 6.12 9.36
N GLU A 17 5.87 5.50 10.49
CA GLU A 17 6.47 4.24 10.94
C GLU A 17 6.14 3.10 9.98
N VAL A 18 4.90 3.05 9.50
CA VAL A 18 4.46 2.07 8.50
C VAL A 18 5.19 2.26 7.18
N LEU A 19 5.37 3.50 6.69
CA LEU A 19 6.15 3.74 5.48
C LEU A 19 7.57 3.19 5.63
N LYS A 20 8.24 3.49 6.74
CA LYS A 20 9.59 3.02 7.01
C LYS A 20 9.66 1.50 7.05
N ALA A 21 8.78 0.87 7.83
CA ALA A 21 8.73 -0.58 7.96
C ALA A 21 8.39 -1.27 6.62
N ALA A 22 7.51 -0.68 5.82
CA ALA A 22 7.16 -1.19 4.50
C ALA A 22 8.37 -1.15 3.55
N ILE A 23 9.13 -0.05 3.53
CA ILE A 23 10.36 0.07 2.74
C ILE A 23 11.40 -0.95 3.18
N ASP A 24 11.62 -1.09 4.49
CA ASP A 24 12.58 -2.05 5.04
C ASP A 24 12.23 -3.50 4.68
N ALA A 25 10.93 -3.82 4.65
CA ALA A 25 10.42 -5.15 4.27
C ALA A 25 10.60 -5.48 2.78
N LEU A 26 10.75 -4.48 1.90
CA LEU A 26 10.94 -4.71 0.45
C LEU A 26 12.17 -5.57 0.16
N ASN A 27 13.25 -5.36 0.92
CA ASN A 27 14.49 -6.14 0.77
C ASN A 27 14.28 -7.63 1.08
N GLN A 28 13.31 -7.96 1.92
CA GLN A 28 13.00 -9.34 2.32
C GLN A 28 12.14 -10.05 1.28
N ILE A 29 11.13 -9.35 0.73
CA ILE A 29 10.22 -9.91 -0.29
C ILE A 29 10.83 -9.88 -1.71
N GLY A 30 11.94 -9.16 -1.91
CA GLY A 30 12.67 -9.10 -3.17
C GLY A 30 12.01 -8.18 -4.20
N ALA A 31 12.35 -8.37 -5.48
CA ALA A 31 11.81 -7.56 -6.57
C ALA A 31 10.28 -7.60 -6.60
N ILE A 32 9.66 -6.43 -6.63
CA ILE A 32 8.21 -6.26 -6.57
C ILE A 32 7.63 -6.54 -7.95
N GLY A 33 6.61 -7.40 -8.02
CA GLY A 33 5.85 -7.64 -9.26
C GLY A 33 4.53 -6.88 -9.27
N SER A 34 3.81 -6.86 -8.14
CA SER A 34 2.50 -6.22 -8.06
C SER A 34 2.24 -5.58 -6.70
N ILE A 35 1.41 -4.54 -6.70
CA ILE A 35 0.87 -3.90 -5.50
C ILE A 35 -0.63 -3.82 -5.66
N ILE A 36 -1.36 -4.31 -4.66
CA ILE A 36 -2.82 -4.27 -4.62
C ILE A 36 -3.23 -3.48 -3.38
N HIS A 37 -3.87 -2.34 -3.57
CA HIS A 37 -4.40 -1.53 -2.48
C HIS A 37 -5.92 -1.57 -2.49
N LYS A 38 -6.53 -2.11 -1.45
CA LYS A 38 -7.96 -2.09 -1.22
C LYS A 38 -8.30 -1.05 -0.15
N ARG A 39 -9.33 -0.26 -0.45
CA ARG A 39 -9.99 0.62 0.52
C ARG A 39 -11.46 0.28 0.65
N ASN A 40 -11.97 0.36 1.87
CA ASN A 40 -13.38 0.52 2.19
C ASN A 40 -13.56 1.70 3.18
N LYS A 41 -14.07 2.83 2.69
CA LYS A 41 -14.30 4.04 3.51
C LYS A 41 -15.38 3.83 4.58
N GLN A 42 -16.41 3.05 4.26
CA GLN A 42 -17.54 2.83 5.17
C GLN A 42 -17.12 2.04 6.41
N LYS A 43 -16.17 1.11 6.23
CA LYS A 43 -15.64 0.27 7.31
C LYS A 43 -14.33 0.78 7.90
N ILE A 44 -13.76 1.85 7.32
CA ILE A 44 -12.43 2.37 7.68
C ILE A 44 -11.38 1.25 7.56
N GLU A 45 -11.54 0.40 6.54
CA GLU A 45 -10.64 -0.73 6.29
C GLU A 45 -9.74 -0.42 5.10
N TYR A 46 -8.44 -0.60 5.31
CA TYR A 46 -7.41 -0.37 4.31
C TYR A 46 -6.47 -1.56 4.32
N VAL A 47 -6.18 -2.10 3.14
CA VAL A 47 -5.24 -3.21 3.00
C VAL A 47 -4.40 -2.98 1.75
N THR A 48 -3.10 -2.87 1.93
CA THR A 48 -2.12 -2.95 0.84
C THR A 48 -1.46 -4.31 0.88
N VAL A 49 -1.45 -5.02 -0.23
CA VAL A 49 -0.67 -6.24 -0.42
C VAL A 49 0.38 -5.95 -1.49
N VAL A 50 1.62 -6.32 -1.20
CA VAL A 50 2.77 -6.17 -2.08
C VAL A 50 3.32 -7.55 -2.36
N GLU A 51 3.28 -7.95 -3.62
CA GLU A 51 3.76 -9.25 -4.07
C GLU A 51 5.17 -9.08 -4.63
N GLY A 52 6.14 -9.63 -3.91
CA GLY A 52 7.54 -9.71 -4.33
C GLY A 52 7.90 -11.10 -4.82
N ARG A 53 9.05 -11.22 -5.47
CA ARG A 53 9.55 -12.50 -6.01
C ARG A 53 9.84 -13.55 -4.93
N LYS A 54 10.18 -13.13 -3.71
CA LYS A 54 10.59 -14.00 -2.60
C LYS A 54 9.54 -14.11 -1.49
N GLY A 55 8.50 -13.28 -1.53
CA GLY A 55 7.46 -13.27 -0.51
C GLY A 55 6.44 -12.16 -0.70
N THR A 56 5.51 -12.08 0.23
CA THR A 56 4.39 -11.15 0.22
C THR A 56 4.39 -10.30 1.49
N LEU A 57 4.19 -9.00 1.33
CA LEU A 57 3.99 -8.06 2.43
C LEU A 57 2.52 -7.61 2.43
N ALA A 58 1.88 -7.67 3.59
CA ALA A 58 0.56 -7.09 3.80
C ALA A 58 0.62 -5.97 4.84
N ILE A 59 -0.07 -4.88 4.54
CA ILE A 59 -0.12 -3.67 5.37
C ILE A 59 -1.59 -3.34 5.59
N THR A 60 -2.06 -3.38 6.82
CA THR A 60 -3.48 -3.15 7.16
C THR A 60 -3.73 -1.84 7.90
N THR A 61 -2.68 -1.03 8.08
CA THR A 61 -2.76 0.28 8.75
C THR A 61 -1.78 1.27 8.12
N GLY A 62 -1.71 2.50 8.63
CA GLY A 62 -0.75 3.55 8.25
C GLY A 62 -0.97 4.18 6.88
N PHE A 63 -1.37 3.40 5.87
CA PHE A 63 -1.80 3.86 4.55
C PHE A 63 -3.30 4.14 4.48
N ALA A 64 -3.92 4.42 5.63
CA ALA A 64 -5.32 4.81 5.70
C ALA A 64 -5.55 6.11 4.89
N SER A 65 -6.28 5.99 3.78
CA SER A 65 -6.61 7.10 2.90
C SER A 65 -8.03 7.59 3.11
N GLY A 66 -8.19 8.63 3.93
CA GLY A 66 -9.03 9.75 3.50
C GLY A 66 -8.18 10.53 2.51
N TYR A 67 -8.69 10.87 1.33
CA TYR A 67 -7.90 11.42 0.22
C TYR A 67 -7.07 12.68 0.51
N THR A 68 -7.27 13.31 1.66
CA THR A 68 -6.57 14.50 2.15
C THR A 68 -5.73 14.26 3.42
N GLY A 69 -5.59 13.00 3.86
CA GLY A 69 -4.91 12.62 5.10
C GLY A 69 -3.47 12.13 4.90
N THR A 70 -2.71 12.14 6.00
CA THR A 70 -1.30 11.71 6.06
C THR A 70 -1.08 10.31 5.51
N GLY A 71 -2.00 9.35 5.73
CA GLY A 71 -1.86 7.99 5.21
C GLY A 71 -1.87 7.90 3.68
N THR A 72 -2.63 8.77 2.98
CA THR A 72 -2.57 8.88 1.52
C THR A 72 -1.20 9.38 1.07
N THR A 73 -0.68 10.42 1.72
CA THR A 73 0.65 10.98 1.40
C THR A 73 1.76 9.94 1.59
N GLU A 74 1.75 9.19 2.70
CA GLU A 74 2.75 8.15 2.93
C GLU A 74 2.59 6.98 1.95
N PHE A 75 1.36 6.62 1.56
CA PHE A 75 1.14 5.62 0.52
C PHE A 75 1.69 6.07 -0.85
N GLN A 76 1.49 7.34 -1.24
CA GLN A 76 2.06 7.89 -2.47
C GLN A 76 3.59 7.88 -2.45
N LYS A 77 4.21 8.21 -1.30
CA LYS A 77 5.67 8.10 -1.12
C LYS A 77 6.14 6.65 -1.27
N PHE A 78 5.40 5.69 -0.72
CA PHE A 78 5.68 4.27 -0.90
C PHE A 78 5.61 3.86 -2.38
N LEU A 79 4.54 4.21 -3.09
CA LEU A 79 4.39 3.92 -4.52
C LEU A 79 5.51 4.56 -5.37
N LYS A 80 5.93 5.77 -5.01
CA LYS A 80 7.06 6.43 -5.66
C LYS A 80 8.38 5.67 -5.41
N HIS A 81 8.59 5.19 -4.18
CA HIS A 81 9.80 4.45 -3.81
C HIS A 81 9.91 3.12 -4.58
N VAL A 82 8.79 2.43 -4.77
CA VAL A 82 8.73 1.15 -5.48
C VAL A 82 8.67 1.29 -7.01
N GLY A 83 8.71 2.51 -7.53
CA GLY A 83 8.85 2.79 -8.97
C GLY A 83 7.56 2.88 -9.77
N VAL A 84 6.40 3.11 -9.11
CA VAL A 84 5.14 3.39 -9.82
C VAL A 84 5.24 4.74 -10.54
N ASP A 85 4.64 4.85 -11.73
CA ASP A 85 4.67 6.08 -12.51
C ASP A 85 3.94 7.23 -11.79
N GLN A 86 4.51 8.44 -11.88
CA GLN A 86 3.96 9.60 -11.19
C GLN A 86 2.51 9.90 -11.61
N LYS A 87 2.12 9.65 -12.87
CA LYS A 87 0.75 9.86 -13.33
C LYS A 87 -0.24 8.91 -12.65
N GLU A 88 0.17 7.67 -12.40
CA GLU A 88 -0.67 6.70 -11.67
C GLU A 88 -0.82 7.13 -10.21
N ILE A 89 0.25 7.64 -9.59
CA ILE A 89 0.25 8.16 -8.21
C ILE A 89 -0.66 9.40 -8.07
N ASP A 90 -0.61 10.32 -9.04
CA ASP A 90 -1.38 11.57 -9.01
C ASP A 90 -2.90 11.29 -9.16
N SER A 91 -3.25 10.28 -9.95
CA SER A 91 -4.64 9.84 -10.15
C SER A 91 -5.34 9.35 -8.87
N LEU A 92 -4.56 9.09 -7.82
CA LEU A 92 -5.08 8.66 -6.51
C LEU A 92 -5.76 9.78 -5.74
N THR A 93 -5.61 11.05 -6.11
CA THR A 93 -6.14 12.17 -5.31
C THR A 93 -7.55 12.61 -5.70
N THR A 94 -8.05 12.19 -6.86
CA THR A 94 -9.28 12.72 -7.48
C THR A 94 -10.50 11.84 -7.27
N ASP A 95 -10.37 10.78 -6.50
CA ASP A 95 -11.30 9.68 -6.50
C ASP A 95 -12.24 9.72 -5.29
N THR A 96 -13.52 9.43 -5.49
CA THR A 96 -14.57 9.65 -4.49
C THR A 96 -15.21 8.34 -4.03
N ASP A 97 -14.87 7.21 -4.62
CA ASP A 97 -15.54 5.92 -4.38
C ASP A 97 -15.47 5.46 -2.93
N ASN A 98 -16.53 4.80 -2.46
CA ASN A 98 -16.60 4.24 -1.10
C ASN A 98 -15.72 3.00 -0.95
N GLU A 99 -15.72 2.12 -1.97
CA GLU A 99 -14.86 0.94 -2.04
C GLU A 99 -14.06 0.97 -3.33
N LYS A 100 -12.76 0.70 -3.23
CA LYS A 100 -11.91 0.62 -4.41
C LYS A 100 -10.79 -0.37 -4.23
N VAL A 101 -10.43 -1.04 -5.33
CA VAL A 101 -9.22 -1.85 -5.44
C VAL A 101 -8.35 -1.23 -6.52
N LEU A 102 -7.17 -0.78 -6.14
CA LEU A 102 -6.12 -0.28 -7.01
C LEU A 102 -5.09 -1.40 -7.21
N ARG A 103 -4.60 -1.54 -8.44
CA ARG A 103 -3.59 -2.52 -8.80
C ARG A 103 -2.50 -1.83 -9.59
N PHE A 104 -1.26 -1.99 -9.15
CA PHE A 104 -0.08 -1.48 -9.82
C PHE A 104 0.82 -2.66 -10.17
N THR A 105 1.34 -2.66 -11.39
CA THR A 105 2.31 -3.65 -11.85
C THR A 105 3.64 -2.95 -12.03
N ILE A 106 4.68 -3.43 -11.36
CA ILE A 106 6.03 -2.87 -11.47
C ILE A 106 6.75 -3.63 -12.58
N LYS A 107 7.32 -2.90 -13.56
CA LYS A 107 8.05 -3.46 -14.71
C LYS A 107 9.54 -3.52 -14.45
#